data_AF-A0A7V8E385-F1
#
_entry.id   AF-A0A7V8E385-F1
#
_cell.length_a   1.000
_cell.length_b   1.000
_cell.length_c   1.000
_cell.angle_alpha   90.00
_cell.angle_beta   90.00
_cell.angle_gamma   90.00
#
_symmetry.space_group_name_H-M   'P 1'
#
loop_
_entity.id
_entity.type
_entity.pdbx_description
1 polymer ?
#
loop_
_entity_poly.entity_id
_entity_poly.type
_entity_poly.pdbx_seq_one_letter_code
_entity_poly.pdbx_strand_id
1 'polypeptide(L)'
;MKRGATFEMCLTSNVMTHSVDGIAGHPFAKFLRDGVKVTLNTDDPGVQGSTLTQDFERAEKELGLGKAELKRAVLNAVDAVFAPDSTRAALRARIVEGWR
;
A
#
# COMPACT_ATOMS: atom_id res chain seq x y z
N MET A 1 -9.82 -4.08 16.93
CA MET A 1 -8.46 -4.12 16.33
C MET A 1 -7.47 -3.57 17.35
N LYS A 2 -6.31 -4.23 17.56
CA LYS A 2 -5.25 -3.68 18.43
C LYS A 2 -4.80 -2.33 17.84
N ARG A 3 -4.76 -1.28 18.67
CA ARG A 3 -4.35 0.07 18.24
C ARG A 3 -2.88 0.02 17.80
N GLY A 4 -2.61 0.25 16.51
CA GLY A 4 -1.24 0.47 15.98
C GLY A 4 -0.67 -0.58 15.01
N ALA A 5 -1.38 -1.67 14.72
CA ALA A 5 -0.93 -2.63 13.70
C ALA A 5 -0.97 -2.03 12.29
N THR A 6 -0.01 -2.40 11.45
CA THR A 6 0.03 -2.08 10.01
C THR A 6 -0.41 -3.31 9.22
N PHE A 7 -1.25 -3.13 8.21
CA PHE A 7 -1.70 -4.19 7.31
C PHE A 7 -0.95 -4.12 5.98
N GLU A 8 -0.30 -5.22 5.62
CA GLU A 8 0.30 -5.42 4.30
C GLU A 8 -0.81 -5.94 3.37
N MET A 9 -1.17 -5.14 2.37
CA MET A 9 -2.33 -5.41 1.53
C MET A 9 -1.92 -5.51 0.05
N CYS A 10 -2.51 -6.48 -0.66
CA CYS A 10 -2.04 -6.89 -1.97
C CYS A 10 -3.22 -6.93 -2.95
N LEU A 11 -3.44 -5.84 -3.69
CA LEU A 11 -4.65 -5.66 -4.51
C LEU A 11 -4.83 -6.78 -5.54
N THR A 12 -3.77 -7.08 -6.31
CA THR A 12 -3.81 -8.13 -7.32
C THR A 12 -3.92 -9.52 -6.71
N SER A 13 -3.12 -9.81 -5.67
CA SER A 13 -3.22 -11.07 -4.91
C SER A 13 -4.63 -11.33 -4.39
N ASN A 14 -5.25 -10.35 -3.72
CA ASN A 14 -6.51 -10.54 -3.01
C ASN A 14 -7.67 -10.82 -3.97
N VAL A 15 -7.66 -10.25 -5.17
CA VAL A 15 -8.64 -10.57 -6.22
C VAL A 15 -8.41 -11.97 -6.78
N MET A 16 -7.17 -12.34 -7.11
CA MET A 16 -6.89 -13.63 -7.76
C MET A 16 -7.00 -14.83 -6.80
N THR A 17 -6.78 -14.61 -5.52
CA THR A 17 -6.99 -15.63 -4.47
C THR A 17 -8.43 -15.70 -4.00
N HIS A 18 -9.34 -14.89 -4.57
CA HIS A 18 -10.73 -14.74 -4.14
C HIS A 18 -10.88 -14.35 -2.66
N SER A 19 -9.88 -13.67 -2.09
CA SER A 19 -9.98 -13.06 -0.75
C SER A 19 -10.96 -11.87 -0.75
N VAL A 20 -11.14 -11.24 -1.92
CA VAL A 20 -12.20 -10.29 -2.22
C VAL A 20 -12.81 -10.62 -3.58
N ASP A 21 -14.09 -10.29 -3.77
CA ASP A 21 -14.81 -10.56 -5.03
C ASP A 21 -14.30 -9.73 -6.22
N GLY A 22 -13.67 -8.59 -5.94
CA GLY A 22 -13.16 -7.69 -6.95
C GLY A 22 -12.55 -6.43 -6.35
N ILE A 23 -11.87 -5.67 -7.19
CA ILE A 23 -11.13 -4.48 -6.78
C ILE A 23 -12.03 -3.36 -6.24
N ALA A 24 -13.22 -3.16 -6.80
CA ALA A 24 -14.17 -2.14 -6.33
C ALA A 24 -14.62 -2.37 -4.87
N GLY A 25 -14.62 -3.64 -4.41
CA GLY A 25 -14.93 -4.02 -3.04
C GLY A 25 -13.72 -4.11 -2.11
N HIS A 26 -12.52 -3.80 -2.60
CA HIS A 26 -11.28 -4.01 -1.85
C HIS A 26 -11.17 -3.03 -0.67
N PRO A 27 -10.89 -3.49 0.57
CA PRO A 27 -10.95 -2.64 1.76
C PRO A 27 -9.82 -1.60 1.87
N PHE A 28 -8.80 -1.68 1.02
CA PHE A 28 -7.59 -0.84 1.05
C PHE A 28 -7.90 0.66 1.15
N ALA A 29 -8.69 1.21 0.22
CA ALA A 29 -8.97 2.65 0.18
C ALA A 29 -9.78 3.10 1.40
N LYS A 30 -10.74 2.28 1.83
CA LYS A 30 -11.52 2.53 3.05
C LYS A 30 -10.61 2.58 4.27
N PHE A 31 -9.79 1.55 4.47
CA PHE A 31 -8.87 1.47 5.61
C PHE A 31 -7.91 2.65 5.64
N LEU A 32 -7.33 3.00 4.49
CA LEU A 32 -6.42 4.14 4.37
C LEU A 32 -7.09 5.48 4.72
N ARG A 33 -8.35 5.68 4.32
CA ARG A 33 -9.14 6.89 4.60
C ARG A 33 -9.62 6.94 6.05
N ASP A 34 -9.89 5.79 6.64
CA ASP A 34 -10.27 5.64 8.06
C ASP A 34 -9.05 5.79 9.01
N GLY A 35 -7.85 6.05 8.48
CA GLY A 35 -6.63 6.24 9.27
C GLY A 35 -5.96 4.93 9.73
N VAL A 36 -6.40 3.79 9.20
CA VAL A 36 -5.70 2.51 9.41
C VAL A 36 -4.38 2.54 8.65
N LYS A 37 -3.30 2.08 9.29
CA LYS A 37 -2.00 1.95 8.64
C LYS A 37 -2.05 0.77 7.66
N VAL A 38 -2.09 1.07 6.37
CA VAL A 38 -2.02 0.08 5.29
C VAL A 38 -0.85 0.37 4.37
N THR A 39 -0.27 -0.68 3.80
CA THR A 39 0.79 -0.63 2.79
C THR A 39 0.35 -1.37 1.54
N LEU A 40 0.82 -0.91 0.37
CA LEU A 40 0.53 -1.53 -0.92
C LEU A 40 1.69 -2.45 -1.33
N ASN A 41 1.39 -3.72 -1.56
CA ASN A 41 2.38 -4.76 -1.81
C ASN A 41 1.92 -5.66 -2.98
N THR A 42 2.87 -6.39 -3.58
CA THR A 42 2.57 -7.31 -4.70
C THR A 42 2.23 -8.71 -4.25
N ASP A 43 2.69 -9.16 -3.07
CA ASP A 43 2.73 -10.58 -2.70
C ASP A 43 3.66 -11.36 -3.64
N ASP A 44 3.14 -12.09 -4.63
CA ASP A 44 3.88 -12.99 -5.53
C ASP A 44 3.90 -12.50 -6.99
N PRO A 45 4.66 -11.46 -7.36
CA PRO A 45 4.57 -10.84 -8.70
C PRO A 45 4.81 -11.81 -9.86
N GLY A 46 5.65 -12.84 -9.66
CA GLY A 46 5.92 -13.87 -10.67
C GLY A 46 4.74 -14.81 -10.92
N VAL A 47 4.00 -15.18 -9.87
CA VAL A 47 2.77 -16.00 -9.99
C VAL A 47 1.63 -15.17 -10.55
N GLN A 48 1.59 -13.91 -10.16
CA GLN A 48 0.49 -13.00 -10.44
C GLN A 48 0.57 -12.31 -11.80
N GLY A 49 1.74 -12.32 -12.44
CA GLY A 49 1.97 -11.55 -13.66
C GLY A 49 1.80 -10.05 -13.45
N SER A 50 2.05 -9.56 -12.23
CA SER A 50 1.82 -8.19 -11.79
C SER A 50 3.12 -7.52 -11.35
N THR A 51 3.08 -6.20 -11.26
CA THR A 51 4.17 -5.36 -10.77
C THR A 51 3.62 -4.37 -9.74
N LEU A 52 4.49 -3.88 -8.86
CA LEU A 52 4.09 -2.86 -7.90
C LEU A 52 3.53 -1.61 -8.60
N THR A 53 4.11 -1.21 -9.74
CA THR A 53 3.60 -0.10 -10.56
C THR A 53 2.16 -0.33 -10.99
N GLN A 54 1.83 -1.54 -11.47
CA GLN A 54 0.45 -1.87 -11.85
C GLN A 54 -0.49 -1.83 -10.63
N ASP A 55 -0.08 -2.34 -9.47
CA ASP A 55 -0.89 -2.21 -8.25
C ASP A 55 -1.12 -0.73 -7.86
N PHE A 56 -0.12 0.14 -8.01
CA PHE A 56 -0.30 1.59 -7.83
C PHE A 56 -1.28 2.21 -8.84
N GLU A 57 -1.17 1.83 -10.11
CA GLU A 57 -2.11 2.30 -11.15
C GLU A 57 -3.53 1.84 -10.88
N ARG A 58 -3.72 0.60 -10.40
CA ARG A 58 -5.04 0.09 -10.01
C ARG A 58 -5.61 0.83 -8.80
N ALA A 59 -4.76 1.11 -7.81
CA ALA A 59 -5.14 1.91 -6.65
C ALA A 59 -5.63 3.32 -7.06
N GLU A 60 -4.97 3.95 -8.03
CA GLU A 60 -5.40 5.25 -8.59
C GLU A 60 -6.68 5.12 -9.41
N LYS A 61 -6.69 4.27 -10.44
CA LYS A 61 -7.75 4.18 -11.45
C LYS A 61 -9.03 3.53 -10.93
N GLU A 62 -8.92 2.51 -10.09
CA GLU A 62 -10.04 1.66 -9.69
C GLU A 62 -10.53 1.94 -8.26
N LEU A 63 -9.65 2.42 -7.36
CA LEU A 63 -10.02 2.81 -5.99
C LEU A 63 -10.11 4.33 -5.79
N GLY A 64 -9.77 5.12 -6.82
CA GLY A 64 -9.81 6.58 -6.79
C GLY A 64 -8.87 7.20 -5.77
N LEU A 65 -7.71 6.57 -5.53
CA LEU A 65 -6.73 7.10 -4.58
C LEU A 65 -5.86 8.16 -5.23
N GLY A 66 -5.85 9.36 -4.64
CA GLY A 66 -5.01 10.45 -5.11
C GLY A 66 -3.54 10.30 -4.68
N LYS A 67 -2.65 11.09 -5.32
CA LYS A 67 -1.21 11.14 -4.99
C LYS A 67 -0.94 11.32 -3.49
N ALA A 68 -1.72 12.14 -2.78
CA ALA A 68 -1.54 12.33 -1.34
C ALA A 68 -1.83 11.06 -0.52
N GLU A 69 -2.85 10.29 -0.91
CA GLU A 69 -3.22 9.05 -0.24
C GLU A 69 -2.20 7.94 -0.54
N LEU A 70 -1.78 7.81 -1.81
CA LEU A 70 -0.74 6.87 -2.20
C LEU A 70 0.60 7.18 -1.49
N LYS A 71 0.95 8.47 -1.35
CA LYS A 71 2.11 8.91 -0.55
C LYS A 71 1.99 8.43 0.90
N ARG A 72 0.80 8.55 1.49
CA ARG A 72 0.55 8.09 2.86
C ARG A 72 0.73 6.58 2.99
N ALA A 73 0.25 5.78 2.04
CA ALA A 73 0.49 4.33 2.05
C ALA A 73 1.98 3.97 1.97
N VAL A 74 2.77 4.70 1.16
CA VAL A 74 4.23 4.54 1.10
C VAL A 74 4.90 4.94 2.41
N LEU A 75 4.49 6.05 3.02
CA LEU A 75 5.01 6.48 4.32
C LEU A 75 4.66 5.50 5.45
N ASN A 76 3.47 4.89 5.42
CA ASN A 76 3.11 3.81 6.34
C ASN A 76 4.08 2.62 6.20
N ALA A 77 4.51 2.28 4.98
CA ALA A 77 5.48 1.21 4.75
C ALA A 77 6.85 1.55 5.32
N VAL A 78 7.30 2.81 5.17
CA VAL A 78 8.52 3.29 5.83
C VAL A 78 8.38 3.21 7.35
N ASP A 79 7.22 3.51 7.93
CA ASP A 79 7.00 3.39 9.37
C ASP A 79 6.91 1.96 9.87
N ALA A 80 6.53 1.01 9.01
CA ALA A 80 6.41 -0.39 9.35
C ALA A 80 7.69 -1.21 9.07
N VAL A 81 8.63 -0.70 8.26
CA VAL A 81 9.81 -1.47 7.84
C VAL A 81 10.63 -1.97 9.03
N PHE A 82 11.07 -3.23 8.96
CA PHE A 82 11.99 -3.82 9.92
C PHE A 82 13.45 -3.48 9.55
N ALA A 83 13.78 -2.20 9.65
CA ALA A 83 15.12 -1.68 9.39
C ALA A 83 15.57 -0.74 10.53
N PRO A 84 16.88 -0.46 10.66
CA PRO A 84 17.38 0.52 11.61
C PRO A 84 16.76 1.91 11.41
N ASP A 85 16.71 2.70 12.48
CA ASP A 85 16.11 4.04 12.45
C ASP A 85 16.79 4.98 11.46
N SER A 86 18.10 4.82 11.23
CA SER A 86 18.84 5.56 10.21
C SER A 86 18.33 5.27 8.81
N THR A 87 18.09 4.00 8.47
CA THR A 87 17.49 3.58 7.20
C THR A 87 16.07 4.12 7.07
N ARG A 88 15.26 4.01 8.13
CA ARG A 88 13.89 4.54 8.15
C ARG A 88 13.86 6.05 7.88
N ALA A 89 14.73 6.81 8.54
CA ALA A 89 14.83 8.25 8.38
C ALA A 89 15.27 8.64 6.96
N ALA A 90 16.27 7.95 6.40
CA ALA A 90 16.75 8.17 5.05
C ALA A 90 15.65 7.89 4.00
N LEU A 91 14.92 6.79 4.15
CA LEU A 91 13.79 6.45 3.26
C LEU A 91 12.68 7.51 3.35
N ARG A 92 12.30 7.92 4.56
CA ARG A 92 11.28 8.96 4.76
C ARG A 92 11.66 10.26 4.06
N ALA A 93 12.90 10.71 4.21
CA ALA A 93 13.40 11.93 3.56
C ALA A 93 13.28 11.84 2.03
N ARG A 94 13.74 10.72 1.45
CA ARG A 94 13.66 10.46 -0.01
C ARG A 94 12.23 10.46 -0.53
N ILE A 95 11.30 9.84 0.18
CA ILE A 95 9.88 9.81 -0.22
C ILE A 95 9.25 11.21 -0.14
N VAL A 96 9.53 11.96 0.94
CA VAL A 96 8.99 13.32 1.10
C VAL A 96 9.48 14.24 -0.02
N GLU A 97 10.75 14.14 -0.40
CA GLU A 97 11.38 14.91 -1.48
C GLU A 97 10.88 14.48 -2.86
N GLY A 98 10.84 13.18 -3.16
CA GLY A 98 10.46 12.65 -4.47
C GLY A 98 8.96 12.76 -4.78
N TRP A 99 8.11 12.90 -3.75
CA TRP A 99 6.66 13.09 -3.90
C TRP A 99 6.25 14.54 -3.59
N ARG A 100 7.10 15.51 -3.93
CA ARG A 100 6.71 16.91 -4.03
C ARG A 100 5.71 17.13 -5.16
#